data_AF-A0A0C3EKU2-F1
#
_entry.id   AF-A0A0C3EKU2-F1
#
_cell.length_a   1.000
_cell.length_b   1.000
_cell.length_c   1.000
_cell.angle_alpha   90.00
_cell.angle_beta   90.00
_cell.angle_gamma   90.00
#
_symmetry.space_group_name_H-M   'P 1'
#
loop_
_entity.id
_entity.type
_entity.pdbx_description
1 polymer ?
#
loop_
_entity_poly.entity_id
_entity_poly.type
_entity_poly.pdbx_seq_one_letter_code
_entity_poly.pdbx_strand_id
1 'polypeptide(L)'
;ILCFPHALNTCTKHVIDNLTDADFSEVVRVWVDSLGHTVDKDAYLKALQRDPISLGHNIVRVVHASSLHCESFQETISNGNLKKYWTDKNGKVIELPFLELLHDVKTCWDSIYFMLNCLCMYRQVLDHFFQLLVHRDIVSWKLGTTEWQVLENIEMVLEIPHGAQQKMSGESTPLLGNAVPNFEAVMVQWEALSKLAPQCASFICPGLECAKDYYTHMGKTCAYVVTMGKLWATNWKLA
;
A
#
# COMPACT_ATOMS: atom_id res chain seq x y z
N ILE A 1 -20.02 -12.55 16.39
CA ILE A 1 -19.13 -12.88 15.25
C ILE A 1 -18.72 -11.56 14.64
N LEU A 2 -17.42 -11.32 14.50
CA LEU A 2 -16.87 -10.09 13.94
C LEU A 2 -16.71 -10.24 12.43
N CYS A 3 -16.99 -9.17 11.70
CA CYS A 3 -16.83 -9.14 10.24
C CYS A 3 -15.33 -9.01 9.90
N PHE A 4 -14.78 -9.98 9.16
CA PHE A 4 -13.36 -9.99 8.79
C PHE A 4 -12.92 -8.73 8.03
N PRO A 5 -13.63 -8.30 6.95
CA PRO A 5 -13.36 -7.02 6.29
C PRO A 5 -13.31 -5.83 7.25
N HIS A 6 -14.21 -5.80 8.24
CA HIS A 6 -14.29 -4.70 9.19
C HIS A 6 -13.10 -4.72 10.18
N ALA A 7 -12.70 -5.90 10.66
CA ALA A 7 -11.53 -6.04 11.52
C ALA A 7 -10.25 -5.63 10.79
N LEU A 8 -10.04 -6.12 9.55
CA LEU A 8 -8.89 -5.72 8.74
C LEU A 8 -8.87 -4.21 8.47
N ASN A 9 -9.99 -3.64 8.01
CA ASN A 9 -10.10 -2.20 7.78
C ASN A 9 -9.74 -1.39 9.03
N THR A 10 -10.19 -1.82 10.21
CA THR A 10 -9.86 -1.14 11.47
C THR A 10 -8.36 -1.21 11.74
N CYS A 11 -7.73 -2.37 11.60
CA CYS A 11 -6.28 -2.50 11.76
C CYS A 11 -5.50 -1.63 10.77
N THR A 12 -5.92 -1.60 9.50
CA THR A 12 -5.32 -0.77 8.46
C THR A 12 -5.47 0.73 8.77
N LYS A 13 -6.62 1.15 9.31
CA LYS A 13 -6.80 2.55 9.76
C LYS A 13 -5.85 2.91 10.89
N HIS A 14 -5.62 2.01 11.84
CA HIS A 14 -4.61 2.23 12.88
C HIS A 14 -3.21 2.43 12.30
N VAL A 15 -2.84 1.74 11.21
CA VAL A 15 -1.59 2.00 10.50
C VAL A 15 -1.57 3.42 9.94
N ILE A 16 -2.62 3.81 9.20
CA ILE A 16 -2.68 5.09 8.47
C ILE A 16 -2.77 6.29 9.43
N ASP A 17 -3.64 6.21 10.43
CA ASP A 17 -3.91 7.30 11.37
C ASP A 17 -2.71 7.61 12.28
N ASN A 18 -1.76 6.68 12.42
CA ASN A 18 -0.56 6.83 13.26
C ASN A 18 0.73 7.01 12.45
N LEU A 19 0.66 7.24 11.13
CA LEU A 19 1.85 7.37 10.29
C LEU A 19 2.77 8.51 10.74
N THR A 20 2.22 9.68 11.05
CA THR A 20 3.01 10.86 11.44
C THR A 20 3.58 10.77 12.85
N ASP A 21 2.97 9.93 13.69
CA ASP A 21 3.35 9.71 15.09
C ASP A 21 4.15 8.41 15.30
N ALA A 22 4.45 7.70 14.21
CA ALA A 22 5.15 6.43 14.25
C ALA A 22 6.53 6.55 14.89
N ASP A 23 6.87 5.61 15.78
CA ASP A 23 8.15 5.63 16.48
C ASP A 23 9.24 4.96 15.65
N PHE A 24 10.24 5.74 15.26
CA PHE A 24 11.41 5.26 14.51
C PHE A 24 12.63 5.04 15.40
N SER A 25 12.54 5.13 16.73
CA SER A 25 13.66 5.02 17.67
C SER A 25 14.62 3.85 17.35
N GLU A 26 14.06 2.66 17.12
CA GLU A 26 14.77 1.41 16.82
C GLU A 26 15.26 1.28 15.36
N VAL A 27 14.86 2.21 14.47
CA VAL A 27 15.30 2.21 13.07
C VAL A 27 16.69 2.83 12.96
N VAL A 28 17.59 2.13 12.25
CA VAL A 28 18.96 2.58 11.98
C VAL A 28 18.98 3.95 11.29
N ARG A 29 20.05 4.73 11.51
CA ARG A 29 20.16 6.10 10.94
C ARG A 29 20.17 6.13 9.42
N VAL A 30 20.68 5.09 8.78
CA VAL A 30 20.81 5.00 7.34
C VAL A 30 20.49 3.57 6.91
N TRP A 31 19.68 3.42 5.86
CA TRP A 31 19.39 2.12 5.24
C TRP A 31 19.41 2.22 3.72
N VAL A 32 19.31 1.07 3.05
CA VAL A 32 19.24 0.99 1.58
C VAL A 32 17.82 0.61 1.19
N ASP A 33 17.23 1.34 0.25
CA ASP A 33 15.89 1.05 -0.27
C ASP A 33 15.87 -0.10 -1.28
N SER A 34 14.67 -0.41 -1.79
CA SER A 34 14.45 -1.47 -2.78
C SER A 34 15.11 -1.20 -4.14
N LEU A 35 15.51 0.04 -4.42
CA LEU A 35 16.17 0.49 -5.63
C LEU A 35 17.69 0.66 -5.43
N GLY A 36 18.21 0.36 -4.23
CA GLY A 36 19.62 0.48 -3.90
C GLY A 36 20.05 1.90 -3.48
N HIS A 37 19.13 2.84 -3.30
CA HIS A 37 19.48 4.18 -2.83
C HIS A 37 19.66 4.19 -1.32
N THR A 38 20.61 5.00 -0.87
CA THR A 38 20.83 5.26 0.55
C THR A 38 19.79 6.25 1.06
N VAL A 39 19.05 5.85 2.09
CA VAL A 39 18.02 6.65 2.74
C VAL A 39 18.52 7.07 4.12
N ASP A 40 18.53 8.39 4.34
CA ASP A 40 18.82 8.99 5.64
C ASP A 40 17.54 9.11 6.47
N LYS A 41 17.61 8.69 7.74
CA LYS A 41 16.46 8.68 8.66
C LYS A 41 15.88 10.07 8.88
N ASP A 42 16.71 11.10 9.03
CA ASP A 42 16.22 12.46 9.30
C ASP A 42 15.53 13.04 8.07
N ALA A 43 16.06 12.76 6.87
CA ALA A 43 15.40 13.10 5.61
C ALA A 43 14.06 12.35 5.46
N TYR A 44 14.03 11.06 5.81
CA TYR A 44 12.83 10.23 5.76
C TYR A 44 11.73 10.74 6.70
N LEU A 45 12.09 11.05 7.95
CA LEU A 45 11.16 11.63 8.92
C LEU A 45 10.64 13.00 8.45
N LYS A 46 11.48 13.85 7.88
CA LYS A 46 11.03 15.13 7.29
C LYS A 46 10.05 14.92 6.14
N ALA A 47 10.28 13.93 5.28
CA ALA A 47 9.36 13.59 4.19
C ALA A 47 8.02 13.06 4.74
N LEU A 48 8.05 12.22 5.76
CA LEU A 48 6.86 11.69 6.43
C LEU A 48 6.01 12.80 7.07
N GLN A 49 6.64 13.79 7.71
CA GLN A 49 5.96 14.95 8.31
C GLN A 49 5.27 15.87 7.28
N ARG A 50 5.60 15.76 5.99
CA ARG A 50 4.89 16.48 4.92
C ARG A 50 3.60 15.82 4.49
N ASP A 51 3.20 14.72 5.13
CA ASP A 51 2.03 13.90 4.80
C ASP A 51 2.06 13.46 3.32
N PRO A 52 2.89 12.46 2.99
CA PRO A 52 3.07 12.03 1.62
C PRO A 52 1.80 11.45 0.99
N ILE A 53 0.87 10.91 1.79
CA ILE A 53 -0.44 10.47 1.28
C ILE A 53 -1.21 11.69 0.76
N SER A 54 -1.31 12.77 1.55
CA SER A 54 -1.91 14.03 1.10
C SER A 54 -1.22 14.61 -0.15
N LEU A 55 0.12 14.53 -0.24
CA LEU A 55 0.82 14.94 -1.45
C LEU A 55 0.44 14.06 -2.66
N GLY A 56 0.33 12.74 -2.48
CA GLY A 56 -0.17 11.81 -3.49
C GLY A 56 -1.57 12.17 -3.98
N HIS A 57 -2.51 12.46 -3.07
CA HIS A 57 -3.85 12.94 -3.43
C HIS A 57 -3.80 14.22 -4.28
N ASN A 58 -2.93 15.16 -3.93
CA ASN A 58 -2.82 16.41 -4.65
C ASN A 58 -2.30 16.19 -6.08
N ILE A 59 -1.37 15.26 -6.28
CA ILE A 59 -0.90 14.87 -7.62
C ILE A 59 -2.04 14.31 -8.45
N VAL A 60 -2.81 13.35 -7.92
CA VAL A 60 -3.97 12.79 -8.63
C VAL A 60 -4.95 13.89 -9.00
N ARG A 61 -5.27 14.78 -8.06
CA ARG A 61 -6.18 15.91 -8.30
C ARG A 61 -5.66 16.86 -9.38
N VAL A 62 -4.37 17.18 -9.37
CA VAL A 62 -3.76 18.12 -10.31
C VAL A 62 -3.70 17.54 -11.72
N VAL A 63 -3.36 16.26 -11.85
CA VAL A 63 -3.39 15.54 -13.14
C VAL A 63 -4.82 15.47 -13.70
N HIS A 64 -5.82 15.31 -12.82
CA HIS A 64 -7.24 15.27 -13.21
C HIS A 64 -7.92 16.64 -13.21
N ALA A 65 -7.21 17.74 -12.92
CA ALA A 65 -7.82 19.06 -12.78
C ALA A 65 -8.38 19.61 -14.10
N SER A 66 -7.87 19.13 -15.24
CA SER A 66 -8.34 19.50 -16.57
C SER A 66 -8.22 18.33 -17.55
N SER A 67 -9.03 18.33 -18.61
CA SER A 67 -8.90 17.36 -19.70
C SER A 67 -7.53 17.44 -20.36
N LEU A 68 -6.94 18.64 -20.47
CA LEU A 68 -5.61 18.86 -21.03
C LEU A 68 -4.52 18.16 -20.21
N HIS A 69 -4.59 18.21 -18.88
CA HIS A 69 -3.63 17.50 -18.02
C HIS A 69 -3.78 15.99 -18.13
N CYS A 70 -5.01 15.48 -18.15
CA CYS A 70 -5.28 14.06 -18.31
C CYS A 70 -4.76 13.55 -19.68
N GLU A 71 -5.11 14.25 -20.77
CA GLU A 71 -4.64 13.93 -22.12
C GLU A 71 -3.11 13.97 -22.21
N SER A 72 -2.48 15.01 -21.64
CA SER A 72 -1.03 15.13 -21.64
C SER A 72 -0.34 14.03 -20.82
N PHE A 73 -0.95 13.60 -19.72
CA PHE A 73 -0.45 12.47 -18.92
C PHE A 73 -0.53 11.16 -19.71
N GLN A 74 -1.67 10.89 -20.33
CA GLN A 74 -1.86 9.72 -21.19
C GLN A 74 -0.92 9.74 -22.41
N GLU A 75 -0.71 10.90 -23.02
CA GLU A 75 0.26 11.08 -24.10
C GLU A 75 1.69 10.79 -23.61
N THR A 76 2.03 11.21 -22.38
CA THR A 76 3.33 10.91 -21.77
C THR A 76 3.55 9.40 -21.65
N ILE A 77 2.54 8.66 -21.16
CA ILE A 77 2.59 7.19 -21.09
C ILE A 77 2.82 6.59 -22.48
N SER A 78 1.99 6.97 -23.45
CA SER A 78 2.03 6.46 -24.83
C SER A 78 3.37 6.72 -25.51
N ASN A 79 3.85 7.96 -25.43
CA ASN A 79 5.13 8.36 -26.01
C ASN A 79 6.30 7.64 -25.35
N GLY A 80 6.28 7.47 -24.04
CA GLY A 80 7.35 6.75 -23.34
C GLY A 80 7.34 5.25 -23.60
N ASN A 81 6.16 4.62 -23.76
CA ASN A 81 6.04 3.22 -24.20
C ASN A 81 6.66 3.06 -25.60
N LEU A 82 6.25 3.91 -26.55
CA LEU A 82 6.75 3.87 -27.93
C LEU A 82 8.27 4.07 -28.00
N LYS A 83 8.81 4.97 -27.16
CA LYS A 83 10.24 5.28 -27.10
C LYS A 83 11.03 4.38 -26.15
N LYS A 84 10.38 3.41 -25.49
CA LYS A 84 11.00 2.47 -24.54
C LYS A 84 11.73 3.16 -23.38
N TYR A 85 11.13 4.23 -22.85
CA TYR A 85 11.70 5.01 -21.75
C TYR A 85 11.53 4.38 -20.38
N TRP A 86 10.53 3.51 -20.22
CA TRP A 86 10.19 2.93 -18.91
C TRP A 86 10.95 1.66 -18.67
N THR A 87 11.48 1.52 -17.45
CA THR A 87 12.24 0.34 -17.05
C THR A 87 11.75 -0.22 -15.72
N ASP A 88 11.88 -1.53 -15.51
CA ASP A 88 11.68 -2.13 -14.20
C ASP A 88 12.89 -1.86 -13.28
N LYS A 89 12.80 -2.33 -12.03
CA LYS A 89 13.88 -2.26 -11.04
C LYS A 89 15.21 -2.92 -11.48
N ASN A 90 15.19 -3.79 -12.49
CA ASN A 90 16.37 -4.44 -13.05
C ASN A 90 16.90 -3.74 -14.31
N GLY A 91 16.30 -2.60 -14.70
CA GLY A 91 16.64 -1.86 -15.92
C GLY A 91 16.08 -2.48 -17.21
N LYS A 92 15.19 -3.48 -17.12
CA LYS A 92 14.54 -4.06 -18.30
C LYS A 92 13.42 -3.12 -18.77
N VAL A 93 13.37 -2.86 -20.08
CA VAL A 93 12.28 -2.07 -20.67
C VAL A 93 10.92 -2.73 -20.40
N ILE A 94 9.97 -1.94 -19.93
CA ILE A 94 8.58 -2.34 -19.69
C ILE A 94 7.62 -1.44 -20.46
N GLU A 95 6.44 -2.00 -20.79
CA GLU A 95 5.32 -1.22 -21.28
C GLU A 95 4.35 -1.00 -20.12
N LEU A 96 4.04 0.26 -19.84
CA LEU A 96 3.07 0.62 -18.81
C LEU A 96 1.66 0.57 -19.39
N PRO A 97 0.67 0.07 -18.65
CA PRO A 97 -0.70 0.04 -19.12
C PRO A 97 -1.24 1.47 -19.30
N PHE A 98 -2.23 1.62 -20.16
CA PHE A 98 -2.91 2.89 -20.39
C PHE A 98 -4.08 3.02 -19.41
N LEU A 99 -3.76 3.41 -18.17
CA LEU A 99 -4.73 3.62 -17.10
C LEU A 99 -4.65 5.07 -16.61
N GLU A 100 -5.76 5.56 -16.07
CA GLU A 100 -5.81 6.83 -15.35
C GLU A 100 -5.34 6.68 -13.91
N LEU A 101 -4.90 7.78 -13.29
CA LEU A 101 -4.60 7.78 -11.87
C LEU A 101 -5.89 7.60 -11.06
N LEU A 102 -5.85 6.68 -10.10
CA LEU A 102 -7.02 6.37 -9.28
C LEU A 102 -7.16 7.37 -8.14
N HIS A 103 -8.38 7.87 -7.95
CA HIS A 103 -8.73 8.65 -6.76
C HIS A 103 -8.98 7.72 -5.58
N ASP A 104 -8.48 8.11 -4.42
CA ASP A 104 -8.95 7.55 -3.16
C ASP A 104 -10.42 7.93 -2.91
N VAL A 105 -11.16 6.98 -2.34
CA VAL A 105 -12.57 7.08 -2.03
C VAL A 105 -12.74 6.83 -0.55
N LYS A 106 -13.05 7.88 0.22
CA LYS A 106 -13.17 7.84 1.68
C LYS A 106 -14.04 6.70 2.25
N THR A 107 -15.04 6.24 1.50
CA THR A 107 -15.94 5.15 1.90
C THR A 107 -15.40 3.75 1.57
N CYS A 108 -14.36 3.64 0.75
CA CYS A 108 -13.73 2.39 0.32
C CYS A 108 -12.37 2.24 1.00
N TRP A 109 -12.25 1.28 1.91
CA TRP A 109 -11.10 1.20 2.81
C TRP A 109 -9.77 0.88 2.13
N ASP A 110 -9.79 0.21 0.97
CA ASP A 110 -8.61 -0.17 0.18
C ASP A 110 -8.31 0.82 -0.95
N SER A 111 -9.06 1.91 -1.07
CA SER A 111 -8.86 2.88 -2.15
C SER A 111 -7.58 3.72 -1.97
N ILE A 112 -7.11 3.92 -0.73
CA ILE A 112 -5.78 4.48 -0.47
C ILE A 112 -4.70 3.57 -1.06
N TYR A 113 -4.80 2.25 -0.85
CA TYR A 113 -3.86 1.29 -1.44
C TYR A 113 -3.88 1.38 -2.96
N PHE A 114 -5.05 1.35 -3.59
CA PHE A 114 -5.15 1.45 -5.05
C PHE A 114 -4.59 2.76 -5.60
N MET A 115 -4.85 3.89 -4.94
CA MET A 115 -4.27 5.18 -5.30
C MET A 115 -2.73 5.12 -5.23
N LEU A 116 -2.18 4.63 -4.13
CA LEU A 116 -0.72 4.55 -3.92
C LEU A 116 -0.06 3.57 -4.90
N ASN A 117 -0.62 2.38 -5.07
CA ASN A 117 -0.12 1.39 -6.04
C ASN A 117 -0.07 1.97 -7.46
N CYS A 118 -1.14 2.68 -7.86
CA CYS A 118 -1.19 3.37 -9.14
C CYS A 118 -0.14 4.49 -9.25
N LEU A 119 -0.01 5.34 -8.23
CA LEU A 119 1.01 6.40 -8.19
C LEU A 119 2.44 5.84 -8.30
N CYS A 120 2.76 4.79 -7.53
CA CYS A 120 4.05 4.13 -7.55
C CYS A 120 4.35 3.48 -8.92
N MET A 121 3.35 2.84 -9.55
CA MET A 121 3.46 2.30 -10.90
C MET A 121 3.85 3.38 -11.93
N TYR A 122 3.28 4.57 -11.80
CA TYR A 122 3.50 5.68 -12.73
C TYR A 122 4.60 6.66 -12.28
N ARG A 123 5.44 6.31 -11.30
CA ARG A 123 6.52 7.18 -10.79
C ARG A 123 7.40 7.77 -11.91
N GLN A 124 7.90 6.93 -12.82
CA GLN A 124 8.73 7.38 -13.96
C GLN A 124 7.97 8.30 -14.93
N VAL A 125 6.69 8.03 -15.14
CA VAL A 125 5.82 8.85 -16.00
C VAL A 125 5.59 10.21 -15.35
N LEU A 126 5.28 10.25 -14.06
CA LEU A 126 5.09 11.49 -13.30
C LEU A 126 6.38 12.32 -13.28
N ASP A 127 7.53 11.69 -13.06
CA ASP A 127 8.81 12.37 -13.10
C ASP A 127 9.09 13.02 -14.46
N HIS A 128 8.72 12.36 -15.56
CA HIS A 128 8.83 12.93 -16.91
C HIS A 128 7.77 14.01 -17.18
N PHE A 129 6.53 13.76 -16.78
CA PHE A 129 5.39 14.66 -16.94
C PHE A 129 5.67 16.03 -16.30
N PHE A 130 6.14 16.05 -15.04
CA PHE A 130 6.51 17.30 -14.36
C PHE A 130 7.75 18.00 -14.94
N GLN A 131 8.53 17.36 -15.81
CA GLN A 131 9.66 18.01 -16.50
C GLN A 131 9.23 18.71 -17.79
N LEU A 132 8.04 18.42 -18.33
CA LEU A 132 7.55 19.04 -19.54
C LEU A 132 7.27 20.53 -19.30
N LEU A 133 7.70 21.37 -20.24
CA LEU A 133 7.58 22.83 -20.14
C LEU A 133 6.14 23.32 -19.99
N VAL A 134 5.17 22.54 -20.49
CA VAL A 134 3.73 22.82 -20.43
C VAL A 134 3.21 22.81 -18.99
N HIS A 135 3.89 22.09 -18.10
CA HIS A 135 3.44 21.83 -16.72
C HIS A 135 4.21 22.63 -15.67
N ARG A 136 4.87 23.73 -16.06
CA ARG A 136 5.70 24.58 -15.16
C ARG A 136 4.94 25.10 -13.94
N ASP A 137 3.65 25.35 -14.09
CA ASP A 137 2.74 25.81 -13.04
C ASP A 137 2.46 24.74 -11.98
N ILE A 138 2.56 23.45 -12.34
CA ILE A 138 2.27 22.32 -11.46
C ILE A 138 3.50 21.54 -10.99
N VAL A 139 4.72 21.91 -11.42
CA VAL A 139 5.99 21.28 -10.98
C VAL A 139 6.19 21.32 -9.46
N SER A 140 5.60 22.31 -8.79
CA SER A 140 5.66 22.45 -7.33
C SER A 140 5.08 21.23 -6.58
N TRP A 141 4.22 20.45 -7.22
CA TRP A 141 3.63 19.22 -6.68
C TRP A 141 4.51 17.98 -6.84
N LYS A 142 5.65 18.08 -7.53
CA LYS A 142 6.56 16.96 -7.74
C LYS A 142 7.13 16.44 -6.42
N LEU A 143 7.01 15.13 -6.19
CA LEU A 143 7.61 14.45 -5.05
C LEU A 143 9.12 14.30 -5.23
N GLY A 144 9.85 14.47 -4.14
CA GLY A 144 11.26 14.10 -4.03
C GLY A 144 11.44 12.59 -3.88
N THR A 145 12.68 12.12 -4.04
CA THR A 145 13.04 10.70 -3.92
C THR A 145 12.63 10.11 -2.56
N THR A 146 12.85 10.86 -1.48
CA THR A 146 12.53 10.39 -0.13
C THR A 146 11.02 10.33 0.12
N GLU A 147 10.23 11.22 -0.47
CA GLU A 147 8.77 11.20 -0.36
C GLU A 147 8.19 9.99 -1.10
N TRP A 148 8.71 9.70 -2.29
CA TRP A 148 8.41 8.45 -3.00
C TRP A 148 8.75 7.23 -2.15
N GLN A 149 9.90 7.22 -1.48
CA GLN A 149 10.28 6.11 -0.62
C GLN A 149 9.30 5.88 0.53
N VAL A 150 8.79 6.95 1.14
CA VAL A 150 7.77 6.83 2.19
C VAL A 150 6.48 6.24 1.60
N LEU A 151 6.04 6.72 0.43
CA LEU A 151 4.84 6.19 -0.24
C LEU A 151 4.97 4.70 -0.59
N GLU A 152 6.11 4.29 -1.13
CA GLU A 152 6.39 2.88 -1.46
C GLU A 152 6.38 2.00 -0.21
N ASN A 153 6.92 2.48 0.92
CA ASN A 153 6.86 1.74 2.18
C ASN A 153 5.42 1.63 2.71
N ILE A 154 4.61 2.69 2.61
CA ILE A 154 3.19 2.66 3.01
C ILE A 154 2.42 1.69 2.11
N GLU A 155 2.61 1.78 0.79
CA GLU A 155 1.97 0.90 -0.20
C GLU A 155 2.28 -0.58 0.09
N MET A 156 3.53 -0.91 0.38
CA MET A 156 3.96 -2.25 0.78
C MET A 156 3.27 -2.75 2.05
N VAL A 157 3.07 -1.88 3.04
CA VAL A 157 2.35 -2.24 4.28
C VAL A 157 0.86 -2.50 4.00
N LEU A 158 0.25 -1.71 3.12
CA LEU A 158 -1.16 -1.81 2.75
C LEU A 158 -1.47 -2.96 1.76
N GLU A 159 -0.47 -3.43 1.01
CA GLU A 159 -0.60 -4.57 0.10
C GLU A 159 -1.04 -5.85 0.83
N ILE A 160 -0.50 -6.08 2.02
CA ILE A 160 -0.79 -7.29 2.83
C ILE A 160 -2.28 -7.41 3.19
N PRO A 161 -2.92 -6.42 3.87
CA PRO A 161 -4.35 -6.50 4.17
C PRO A 161 -5.21 -6.46 2.89
N HIS A 162 -4.78 -5.74 1.85
CA HIS A 162 -5.48 -5.75 0.55
C HIS A 162 -5.54 -7.16 -0.04
N GLY A 163 -4.40 -7.85 -0.13
CA GLY A 163 -4.33 -9.22 -0.63
C GLY A 163 -5.16 -10.21 0.18
N ALA A 164 -5.22 -10.05 1.51
CA ALA A 164 -6.05 -10.89 2.38
C ALA A 164 -7.56 -10.65 2.14
N GLN A 165 -7.98 -9.40 1.96
CA GLN A 165 -9.36 -9.10 1.59
C GLN A 165 -9.73 -9.69 0.23
N GLN A 166 -8.88 -9.52 -0.78
CA GLN A 166 -9.17 -10.01 -2.14
C GLN A 166 -9.37 -11.53 -2.14
N LYS A 167 -8.52 -12.26 -1.40
CA LYS A 167 -8.69 -13.71 -1.19
C LYS A 167 -10.05 -14.06 -0.59
N MET A 168 -10.47 -13.35 0.45
CA MET A 168 -11.77 -13.59 1.12
C MET A 168 -12.99 -13.13 0.28
N SER A 169 -12.82 -12.13 -0.58
CA SER A 169 -13.89 -11.60 -1.42
C SER A 169 -14.12 -12.42 -2.69
N GLY A 170 -13.11 -13.18 -3.12
CA GLY A 170 -13.19 -14.09 -4.28
C GLY A 170 -13.96 -15.39 -4.01
N GLU A 171 -14.26 -15.71 -2.74
CA GLU A 171 -15.02 -16.92 -2.41
C GLU A 171 -16.51 -16.73 -2.69
N SER A 172 -17.09 -17.62 -3.51
CA SER A 172 -18.55 -17.62 -3.79
C SER A 172 -19.40 -18.00 -2.57
N THR A 173 -18.77 -18.40 -1.47
CA THR A 173 -19.44 -18.73 -0.21
C THR A 173 -18.58 -18.17 0.92
N PRO A 174 -19.07 -17.20 1.71
CA PRO A 174 -18.27 -16.64 2.81
C PRO A 174 -18.03 -17.72 3.87
N LEU A 175 -16.84 -18.32 3.86
CA LEU A 175 -16.46 -19.32 4.84
C LEU A 175 -15.89 -18.63 6.08
N LEU A 176 -16.70 -18.54 7.13
CA LEU A 176 -16.27 -18.06 8.44
C LEU A 176 -15.04 -18.84 8.97
N GLY A 177 -14.87 -20.09 8.56
CA GLY A 177 -13.71 -20.92 8.88
C GLY A 177 -12.38 -20.40 8.30
N ASN A 178 -12.42 -19.59 7.24
CA ASN A 178 -11.22 -18.99 6.63
C ASN A 178 -10.86 -17.63 7.24
N ALA A 179 -11.74 -17.03 8.04
CA ALA A 179 -11.50 -15.72 8.63
C ALA A 179 -10.30 -15.72 9.59
N VAL A 180 -10.21 -16.70 10.49
CA VAL A 180 -9.10 -16.79 11.46
C VAL A 180 -7.77 -17.07 10.76
N PRO A 181 -7.65 -18.10 9.89
CA PRO A 181 -6.40 -18.36 9.16
C PRO A 181 -5.92 -17.17 8.30
N ASN A 182 -6.82 -16.48 7.59
CA ASN A 182 -6.42 -15.33 6.79
C ASN A 182 -5.99 -14.14 7.66
N PHE A 183 -6.61 -13.96 8.83
CA PHE A 183 -6.24 -12.88 9.76
C PHE A 183 -4.87 -13.15 10.39
N GLU A 184 -4.60 -14.39 10.81
CA GLU A 184 -3.27 -14.83 11.26
C GLU A 184 -2.23 -14.65 10.16
N ALA A 185 -2.56 -14.98 8.91
CA ALA A 185 -1.66 -14.79 7.78
C ALA A 185 -1.29 -13.31 7.56
N VAL A 186 -2.21 -12.37 7.81
CA VAL A 186 -1.90 -10.93 7.78
C VAL A 186 -0.91 -10.57 8.89
N MET A 187 -1.17 -11.00 10.13
CA MET A 187 -0.29 -10.73 11.27
C MET A 187 1.13 -11.27 11.02
N VAL A 188 1.24 -12.52 10.56
CA VAL A 188 2.53 -13.16 10.25
C VAL A 188 3.26 -12.42 9.13
N GLN A 189 2.56 -11.99 8.06
CA GLN A 189 3.18 -11.23 6.98
C GLN A 189 3.64 -9.84 7.43
N TRP A 190 2.87 -9.15 8.26
CA TRP A 190 3.28 -7.88 8.86
C TRP A 190 4.49 -8.02 9.79
N GLU A 191 4.54 -9.08 10.60
CA GLU A 191 5.71 -9.38 11.44
C GLU A 191 6.94 -9.73 10.60
N ALA A 192 6.78 -10.46 9.51
CA ALA A 192 7.86 -10.76 8.58
C ALA A 192 8.35 -9.49 7.88
N LEU A 193 7.44 -8.64 7.42
CA LEU A 193 7.76 -7.36 6.79
C LEU A 193 8.51 -6.44 7.77
N SER A 194 8.08 -6.38 9.03
CA SER A 194 8.76 -5.59 10.08
C SER A 194 10.22 -6.02 10.30
N LYS A 195 10.53 -7.31 10.10
CA LYS A 195 11.90 -7.84 10.19
C LYS A 195 12.72 -7.54 8.94
N LEU A 196 12.11 -7.61 7.76
CA LEU A 196 12.77 -7.39 6.48
C LEU A 196 13.01 -5.90 6.20
N ALA A 197 12.08 -5.05 6.62
CA ALA A 197 12.08 -3.61 6.43
C ALA A 197 11.77 -2.92 7.76
N PRO A 198 12.78 -2.73 8.65
CA PRO A 198 12.57 -2.13 9.97
C PRO A 198 11.90 -0.75 9.95
N GLN A 199 12.10 0.04 8.89
CA GLN A 199 11.44 1.32 8.69
C GLN A 199 9.91 1.20 8.52
N CYS A 200 9.41 0.03 8.08
CA CYS A 200 7.98 -0.25 7.99
C CYS A 200 7.41 -0.72 9.34
N ALA A 201 8.24 -1.24 10.24
CA ALA A 201 7.80 -1.73 11.56
C ALA A 201 7.08 -0.63 12.35
N SER A 202 7.61 0.60 12.29
CA SER A 202 7.03 1.79 12.92
C SER A 202 5.57 2.04 12.48
N PHE A 203 5.25 1.78 11.21
CA PHE A 203 3.89 1.90 10.69
C PHE A 203 3.01 0.70 11.05
N ILE A 204 3.61 -0.49 11.04
CA ILE A 204 2.90 -1.76 11.25
C ILE A 204 2.48 -1.95 12.70
N CYS A 205 3.27 -1.47 13.67
CA CYS A 205 3.05 -1.70 15.11
C CYS A 205 1.62 -1.35 15.58
N PRO A 206 1.07 -0.15 15.32
CA PRO A 206 -0.30 0.19 15.68
C PRO A 206 -1.34 -0.77 15.09
N GLY A 207 -1.14 -1.18 13.83
CA GLY A 207 -2.00 -2.14 13.15
C GLY A 207 -1.93 -3.55 13.76
N LEU A 208 -0.74 -4.00 14.15
CA LEU A 208 -0.53 -5.29 14.81
C LEU A 208 -1.12 -5.33 16.23
N GLU A 209 -1.02 -4.23 16.99
CA GLU A 209 -1.64 -4.12 18.31
C GLU A 209 -3.15 -4.25 18.20
N CYS A 210 -3.76 -3.48 17.29
CA CYS A 210 -5.18 -3.61 16.96
C CYS A 210 -5.53 -5.05 16.52
N ALA A 211 -4.71 -5.68 15.67
CA ALA A 211 -4.95 -7.05 15.22
C ALA A 211 -4.94 -8.06 16.38
N LYS A 212 -4.00 -7.95 17.32
CA LYS A 212 -3.91 -8.82 18.49
C LYS A 212 -5.14 -8.69 19.40
N ASP A 213 -5.64 -7.46 19.58
CA ASP A 213 -6.87 -7.22 20.31
C ASP A 213 -8.06 -7.88 19.63
N TYR A 214 -8.20 -7.72 18.31
CA TYR A 214 -9.25 -8.38 17.52
C TYR A 214 -9.16 -9.91 17.61
N TYR A 215 -7.96 -10.47 17.48
CA TYR A 215 -7.73 -11.91 17.59
C TYR A 215 -8.17 -12.46 18.95
N THR A 216 -7.84 -11.75 20.03
CA THR A 216 -8.29 -12.08 21.40
C THR A 216 -9.82 -12.07 21.50
N HIS A 217 -10.50 -11.14 20.83
CA HIS A 217 -11.96 -11.11 20.79
C HIS A 217 -12.57 -12.25 19.98
N MET A 218 -11.95 -12.66 18.87
CA MET A 218 -12.38 -13.83 18.10
C MET A 218 -12.31 -15.11 18.94
N GLY A 219 -11.27 -15.27 19.76
CA GLY A 219 -11.08 -16.41 20.67
C GLY A 219 -12.16 -16.54 21.75
N LYS A 220 -12.89 -15.46 22.08
CA LYS A 220 -14.00 -15.50 23.05
C LYS A 220 -15.28 -16.15 22.49
N THR A 221 -15.33 -16.44 21.19
CA THR A 221 -16.51 -17.00 20.52
C THR A 221 -16.20 -18.35 19.88
N CYS A 222 -16.93 -19.41 20.26
CA CYS A 222 -16.74 -20.75 19.68
C CYS A 222 -17.14 -20.85 18.19
N ALA A 223 -17.83 -19.86 17.62
CA ALA A 223 -18.32 -19.89 16.24
C ALA A 223 -17.20 -20.14 15.22
N TYR A 224 -16.05 -19.47 15.37
CA TYR A 224 -14.91 -19.65 14.47
C TYR A 224 -14.37 -21.08 14.54
N VAL A 225 -14.17 -21.61 15.77
CA VAL A 225 -13.68 -22.98 16.00
C VAL A 225 -14.63 -24.03 15.43
N VAL A 226 -15.95 -23.87 15.65
CA VAL A 226 -16.97 -24.78 15.11
C VAL A 226 -16.96 -24.79 13.59
N THR A 227 -16.77 -23.63 12.95
CA THR A 227 -16.68 -23.55 11.49
C THR A 227 -15.36 -24.09 10.92
N MET A 228 -14.25 -23.94 11.64
CA MET A 228 -12.94 -24.50 11.27
C MET A 228 -12.90 -26.04 11.42
N GLY A 229 -13.59 -26.60 12.41
CA GLY A 229 -13.65 -28.05 12.63
C GLY A 229 -14.22 -28.84 11.45
N LYS A 230 -15.05 -28.21 10.61
CA LYS A 230 -15.53 -28.82 9.34
C LYS A 230 -14.47 -28.85 8.24
N LEU A 231 -13.55 -27.86 8.20
CA LEU A 231 -12.45 -27.78 7.22
C LEU A 231 -11.34 -28.81 7.52
N TRP A 232 -11.07 -29.07 8.80
CA TRP A 232 -10.09 -30.11 9.20
C TRP A 232 -10.56 -31.53 8.82
N ALA A 233 -11.87 -31.80 8.82
CA ALA A 233 -12.41 -33.09 8.40
C ALA A 233 -12.40 -33.32 6.87
N THR A 234 -12.32 -32.25 6.06
CA THR A 234 -12.33 -32.34 4.59
C THR A 234 -10.93 -32.45 4.00
N ASN A 235 -9.91 -31.84 4.62
CA ASN A 235 -8.54 -31.88 4.13
C ASN A 235 -7.77 -33.20 4.41
N TRP A 236 -8.33 -34.13 5.20
CA TRP A 236 -7.73 -35.47 5.42
C TRP A 236 -8.03 -36.47 4.28
N LYS A 237 -8.94 -36.18 3.36
CA LYS A 237 -9.28 -37.12 2.27
C LYS A 237 -8.40 -37.01 1.01
N LEU A 238 -7.35 -36.18 1.03
CA LEU A 238 -6.44 -35.99 -0.11
C LEU A 238 -4.94 -36.04 0.27
N ALA A 239 -4.59 -36.71 1.37
CA ALA A 239 -3.21 -37.07 1.71
C ALA A 239 -3.07 -38.59 1.84
#